data_AF-A0AAU5ABG6-F1
#
_entry.id   AF-A0AAU5ABG6-F1
#
_cell.length_a   1.000
_cell.length_b   1.000
_cell.length_c   1.000
_cell.angle_alpha   90.00
_cell.angle_beta   90.00
_cell.angle_gamma   90.00
#
_symmetry.space_group_name_H-M   'P 1'
#
loop_
_entity.id
_entity.type
_entity.pdbx_description
1 polymer ?
#
loop_
_entity_poly.entity_id
_entity_poly.type
_entity_poly.pdbx_seq_one_letter_code
_entity_poly.pdbx_strand_id
1 'polypeptide(L)'
;MSSPVTTPPDTQDDFGVLREVESRVLWLSSALTHHANRVRTNPSGRKVGGRQASSASMVSITTALWFRHLRPQDRVSVKPHASPVPHASPVLHAINHLLGELDPSCLPRLREFGGLQSYPSRSKDPDPVDYSTGSVGIGATAPIWGALSRRYANATVGDVGAGRQFSLVGDAELDEGAVWEAVLDPAVGELGEVVWVVDLNRQSLDRVVPDIAAERLQGMFSAAGRQVITLKYGRRLEELFTRIGWLGSGSRRRWCVPPVPTSCTGRCVPGRTTSGPSPGCWTRSSRPSAPHLWSRPSTAIRTPWPSWPPLTVCLFPPSA
;
A
#
# COMPACT_ATOMS: atom_id res chain seq x y z
N MET A 1 -9.90 -20.20 26.61
CA MET A 1 -9.44 -18.90 27.14
C MET A 1 -7.95 -18.80 26.88
N SER A 2 -7.54 -18.18 25.76
CA SER A 2 -6.11 -17.99 25.47
C SER A 2 -5.66 -16.70 26.11
N SER A 3 -4.74 -16.79 27.06
CA SER A 3 -4.09 -15.64 27.67
C SER A 3 -3.49 -14.73 26.58
N PRO A 4 -3.54 -13.40 26.73
CA PRO A 4 -2.89 -12.51 25.78
C PRO A 4 -1.38 -12.82 25.78
N VAL A 5 -0.85 -13.17 24.60
CA VAL A 5 0.59 -13.26 24.37
C VAL A 5 1.15 -11.87 24.68
N THR A 6 1.75 -11.74 25.86
CA THR A 6 2.38 -10.50 26.30
C THR A 6 3.74 -10.48 25.67
N THR A 7 3.84 -9.86 24.50
CA THR A 7 5.12 -9.65 23.84
C THR A 7 5.99 -8.82 24.79
N PRO A 8 7.20 -9.28 25.14
CA PRO A 8 8.09 -8.50 25.99
C PRO A 8 8.34 -7.11 25.38
N PRO A 9 8.53 -6.07 26.21
CA PRO A 9 8.77 -4.73 25.71
C PRO A 9 10.04 -4.70 24.86
N ASP A 10 9.96 -4.07 23.68
CA ASP A 10 11.09 -3.98 22.75
C ASP A 10 12.31 -3.34 23.41
N THR A 11 13.46 -4.00 23.33
CA THR A 11 14.73 -3.44 23.77
C THR A 11 15.33 -2.54 22.69
N GLN A 12 16.25 -1.65 23.06
CA GLN A 12 16.99 -0.87 22.06
C GLN A 12 17.80 -1.76 21.11
N ASP A 13 18.21 -2.93 21.57
CA ASP A 13 18.98 -3.91 20.79
C ASP A 13 18.11 -4.56 19.70
N ASP A 14 16.84 -4.88 20.02
CA ASP A 14 15.87 -5.42 19.04
C ASP A 14 15.67 -4.46 17.85
N PHE A 15 15.60 -3.15 18.12
CA PHE A 15 15.53 -2.14 17.04
C PHE A 15 16.86 -1.97 16.29
N GLY A 16 18.00 -2.28 16.91
CA GLY A 16 19.31 -2.32 16.27
C GLY A 16 19.34 -3.41 15.19
N VAL A 17 18.96 -4.63 15.56
CA VAL A 17 18.87 -5.78 14.66
C VAL A 17 17.87 -5.54 13.54
N LEU A 18 16.66 -5.03 13.85
CA LEU A 18 15.66 -4.73 12.83
C LEU A 18 16.15 -3.70 11.80
N ARG A 19 16.94 -2.70 12.22
CA ARG A 19 17.53 -1.73 11.27
C ARG A 19 18.60 -2.35 10.37
N GLU A 20 19.35 -3.34 10.87
CA GLU A 20 20.30 -4.08 10.05
C GLU A 20 19.58 -4.94 9.01
N VAL A 21 18.50 -5.62 9.42
CA VAL A 21 17.62 -6.37 8.51
C VAL A 21 17.01 -5.44 7.46
N GLU A 22 16.45 -4.30 7.87
CA GLU A 22 15.88 -3.29 6.97
C GLU A 22 16.91 -2.84 5.92
N SER A 23 18.15 -2.59 6.35
CA SER A 23 19.25 -2.19 5.45
C SER A 23 19.58 -3.29 4.43
N ARG A 24 19.56 -4.56 4.83
CA ARG A 24 19.74 -5.70 3.93
C ARG A 24 18.58 -5.82 2.94
N VAL A 25 17.33 -5.69 3.39
CA VAL A 25 16.14 -5.72 2.52
C VAL A 25 16.20 -4.59 1.48
N LEU A 26 16.57 -3.37 1.90
CA LEU A 26 16.71 -2.22 1.00
C LEU A 26 17.80 -2.47 -0.05
N TRP A 27 18.95 -2.99 0.37
CA TRP A 27 20.05 -3.30 -0.52
C TRP A 27 19.66 -4.39 -1.53
N LEU A 28 19.10 -5.51 -1.06
CA LEU A 28 18.69 -6.65 -1.89
C LEU A 28 17.63 -6.25 -2.92
N SER A 29 16.57 -5.56 -2.49
CA SER A 29 15.51 -5.09 -3.39
C SER A 29 16.04 -4.15 -4.49
N SER A 30 17.00 -3.29 -4.14
CA SER A 30 17.69 -2.40 -5.08
C SER A 30 18.63 -3.16 -6.02
N ALA A 31 19.38 -4.13 -5.48
CA ALA A 31 20.35 -4.95 -6.21
C ALA A 31 19.66 -5.87 -7.22
N LEU A 32 18.52 -6.48 -6.87
CA LEU A 32 17.68 -7.27 -7.78
C LEU A 32 17.31 -6.47 -9.04
N THR A 33 16.81 -5.25 -8.84
CA THR A 33 16.44 -4.34 -9.94
C THR A 33 17.67 -3.91 -10.74
N HIS A 34 18.77 -3.58 -10.06
CA HIS A 34 20.01 -3.19 -10.72
C HIS A 34 20.57 -4.33 -11.59
N HIS A 35 20.67 -5.54 -11.03
CA HIS A 35 21.17 -6.72 -11.72
C HIS A 35 20.38 -6.99 -13.00
N ALA A 36 19.05 -6.97 -12.93
CA ALA A 36 18.18 -7.23 -14.07
C ALA A 36 18.36 -6.22 -15.23
N ASN A 37 18.77 -4.98 -14.95
CA ASN A 37 18.87 -3.91 -15.95
C ASN A 37 20.32 -3.58 -16.37
N ARG A 38 21.32 -3.87 -15.54
CA ARG A 38 22.71 -3.40 -15.73
C ARG A 38 23.75 -4.51 -15.74
N VAL A 39 23.50 -5.64 -15.08
CA VAL A 39 24.48 -6.73 -14.94
C VAL A 39 24.15 -7.90 -15.86
N ARG A 40 22.88 -8.35 -15.86
CA ARG A 40 22.44 -9.46 -16.70
C ARG A 40 22.52 -9.07 -18.19
N THR A 41 23.12 -9.95 -18.99
CA THR A 41 23.20 -9.79 -20.44
C THR A 41 21.80 -9.60 -21.04
N ASN A 42 21.63 -8.56 -21.84
CA ASN A 42 20.35 -8.23 -22.46
C ASN A 42 20.50 -8.10 -23.98
N PRO A 43 20.36 -9.21 -24.73
CA PRO A 43 20.53 -9.20 -26.19
C PRO A 43 19.54 -8.30 -26.91
N SER A 44 18.35 -8.10 -26.33
CA SER A 44 17.29 -7.29 -26.94
C SER A 44 17.52 -5.78 -26.82
N GLY A 45 18.42 -5.34 -25.93
CA GLY A 45 18.61 -3.94 -25.55
C GLY A 45 17.40 -3.28 -24.86
N ARG A 46 16.27 -3.98 -24.70
CA ARG A 46 15.04 -3.43 -24.11
C ARG A 46 15.16 -3.41 -22.59
N LYS A 47 14.83 -2.27 -21.97
CA LYS A 47 14.83 -2.15 -20.51
C LYS A 47 13.88 -3.17 -19.87
N VAL A 48 14.40 -3.96 -18.94
CA VAL A 48 13.64 -4.98 -18.18
C VAL A 48 12.66 -4.32 -17.20
N GLY A 49 13.05 -3.19 -16.62
CA GLY A 49 12.25 -2.42 -15.67
C GLY A 49 12.45 -2.88 -14.23
N GLY A 50 11.56 -2.46 -13.33
CA GLY A 50 11.75 -2.56 -11.88
C GLY A 50 11.99 -1.17 -11.28
N ARG A 51 11.45 -0.92 -10.09
CA ARG A 51 11.46 0.41 -9.44
C ARG A 51 11.94 0.32 -8.01
N GLN A 52 13.09 0.93 -7.79
CA GLN A 52 13.76 0.95 -6.49
C GLN A 52 13.03 1.86 -5.50
N ALA A 53 12.53 3.02 -5.96
CA ALA A 53 11.87 4.02 -5.10
C ALA A 53 10.64 3.46 -4.36
N SER A 54 9.81 2.66 -5.05
CA SER A 54 8.61 2.05 -4.46
C SER A 54 8.95 0.97 -3.43
N SER A 55 10.03 0.22 -3.63
CA SER A 55 10.53 -0.75 -2.65
C SER A 55 11.13 -0.03 -1.44
N ALA A 56 11.85 1.07 -1.68
CA ALA A 56 12.47 1.87 -0.62
C ALA A 56 11.44 2.54 0.30
N SER A 57 10.32 3.06 -0.20
CA SER A 57 9.28 3.66 0.65
C SER A 57 8.60 2.66 1.59
N MET A 58 8.66 1.36 1.26
CA MET A 58 7.99 0.30 2.01
C MET A 58 8.90 -0.51 2.92
N VAL A 59 10.20 -0.30 2.87
CA VAL A 59 11.15 -1.21 3.52
C VAL A 59 10.95 -1.25 5.03
N SER A 60 10.72 -0.10 5.68
CA SER A 60 10.50 -0.04 7.13
C SER A 60 9.18 -0.72 7.53
N ILE A 61 8.10 -0.49 6.76
CA ILE A 61 6.78 -1.08 7.00
C ILE A 61 6.83 -2.60 6.85
N THR A 62 7.40 -3.07 5.73
CA THR A 62 7.50 -4.50 5.44
C THR A 62 8.47 -5.21 6.38
N THR A 63 9.57 -4.57 6.78
CA THR A 63 10.48 -5.15 7.78
C THR A 63 9.79 -5.32 9.13
N ALA A 64 9.08 -4.29 9.61
CA ALA A 64 8.31 -4.37 10.85
C ALA A 64 7.20 -5.43 10.79
N LEU A 65 6.52 -5.57 9.65
CA LEU A 65 5.51 -6.58 9.48
C LEU A 65 6.11 -8.00 9.51
N TRP A 66 7.02 -8.34 8.59
CA TRP A 66 7.50 -9.72 8.45
C TRP A 66 8.40 -10.19 9.58
N PHE A 67 9.26 -9.33 10.13
CA PHE A 67 10.24 -9.76 11.13
C PHE A 67 9.79 -9.53 12.58
N ARG A 68 8.63 -8.90 12.80
CA ARG A 68 8.17 -8.55 14.15
C ARG A 68 6.69 -8.82 14.44
N HIS A 69 5.79 -8.52 13.51
CA HIS A 69 4.35 -8.45 13.82
C HIS A 69 3.48 -9.52 13.15
N LEU A 70 3.85 -9.99 11.96
CA LEU A 70 3.08 -11.01 11.24
C LEU A 70 3.20 -12.35 11.96
N ARG A 71 2.08 -13.06 11.99
CA ARG A 71 1.99 -14.43 12.46
C ARG A 71 1.83 -15.37 11.27
N PRO A 72 2.16 -16.67 11.38
CA PRO A 72 2.09 -17.62 10.26
C PRO A 72 0.72 -17.72 9.58
N GLN A 73 -0.36 -17.42 10.30
CA GLN A 73 -1.73 -17.45 9.82
C GLN A 73 -2.21 -16.13 9.18
N ASP A 74 -1.44 -15.05 9.34
CA ASP A 74 -1.75 -13.78 8.71
C ASP A 74 -1.45 -13.86 7.21
N ARG A 75 -2.18 -13.09 6.42
CA ARG A 75 -2.03 -13.05 4.96
C ARG A 75 -1.88 -11.62 4.51
N VAL A 76 -0.99 -11.37 3.56
CA VAL A 76 -0.63 -10.02 3.14
C VAL A 76 -0.73 -9.87 1.64
N SER A 77 -1.61 -8.96 1.22
CA SER A 77 -1.57 -8.40 -0.12
C SER A 77 -0.53 -7.29 -0.13
N VAL A 78 0.60 -7.58 -0.78
CA VAL A 78 1.63 -6.58 -1.01
C VAL A 78 1.23 -5.78 -2.23
N LYS A 79 1.03 -4.47 -2.05
CA LYS A 79 0.75 -3.57 -3.16
C LYS A 79 1.67 -3.88 -4.31
N PRO A 80 1.13 -3.89 -5.53
CA PRO A 80 1.99 -3.77 -6.67
C PRO A 80 2.66 -2.38 -6.69
N HIS A 81 2.13 -1.34 -6.00
CA HIS A 81 2.39 0.08 -6.27
C HIS A 81 2.83 0.91 -5.05
N ALA A 82 3.89 1.72 -5.16
CA ALA A 82 3.89 3.04 -4.53
C ALA A 82 3.56 4.01 -5.66
N SER A 83 2.27 4.34 -5.78
CA SER A 83 1.69 5.20 -6.81
C SER A 83 1.76 4.65 -8.27
N PRO A 84 1.17 5.22 -9.35
CA PRO A 84 0.78 4.59 -10.61
C PRO A 84 1.94 4.18 -11.53
N VAL A 85 3.08 3.89 -10.94
CA VAL A 85 4.09 3.05 -11.50
C VAL A 85 4.41 1.87 -10.59
N PRO A 86 4.30 0.64 -11.10
CA PRO A 86 4.25 -0.53 -10.23
C PRO A 86 5.66 -0.98 -9.81
N HIS A 87 5.77 -2.01 -8.96
CA HIS A 87 6.92 -2.81 -8.46
C HIS A 87 7.31 -2.67 -6.96
N ALA A 88 6.53 -3.28 -6.05
CA ALA A 88 7.05 -3.69 -4.72
C ALA A 88 7.49 -5.17 -4.65
N SER A 89 7.35 -5.97 -5.72
CA SER A 89 7.82 -7.37 -5.79
C SER A 89 9.27 -7.56 -5.28
N PRO A 90 10.25 -6.70 -5.64
CA PRO A 90 11.62 -6.87 -5.18
C PRO A 90 11.79 -6.82 -3.65
N VAL A 91 10.95 -6.06 -2.93
CA VAL A 91 11.01 -6.02 -1.46
C VAL A 91 10.50 -7.32 -0.86
N LEU A 92 9.43 -7.90 -1.42
CA LEU A 92 8.88 -9.18 -0.99
C LEU A 92 9.87 -10.32 -1.24
N HIS A 93 10.45 -10.41 -2.44
CA HIS A 93 11.46 -11.43 -2.74
C HIS A 93 12.70 -11.30 -1.86
N ALA A 94 13.14 -10.06 -1.55
CA ALA A 94 14.25 -9.83 -0.64
C ALA A 94 13.94 -10.32 0.79
N ILE A 95 12.72 -10.09 1.27
CA ILE A 95 12.26 -10.57 2.58
C ILE A 95 12.20 -12.10 2.58
N ASN A 96 11.53 -12.71 1.61
CA ASN A 96 11.39 -14.16 1.51
C ASN A 96 12.77 -14.85 1.39
N HIS A 97 13.73 -14.23 0.69
CA HIS A 97 15.11 -14.71 0.67
C HIS A 97 15.78 -14.67 2.05
N LEU A 98 15.65 -13.57 2.79
CA LEU A 98 16.22 -13.45 4.15
C LEU A 98 15.53 -14.38 5.16
N LEU A 99 14.27 -14.73 4.94
CA LEU A 99 13.54 -15.74 5.72
C LEU A 99 13.89 -17.19 5.32
N GLY A 100 14.68 -17.38 4.26
CA GLY A 100 15.06 -18.71 3.77
C GLY A 100 13.99 -19.40 2.92
N GLU A 101 12.96 -18.66 2.49
CA GLU A 101 11.84 -19.18 1.68
C GLU A 101 12.07 -19.00 0.17
N LEU A 102 13.11 -18.28 -0.24
CA LEU A 102 13.49 -18.10 -1.64
C LEU A 102 14.94 -18.55 -1.89
N ASP A 103 15.10 -19.46 -2.85
CA ASP A 103 16.41 -19.94 -3.30
C ASP A 103 17.28 -18.78 -3.83
N PRO A 104 18.53 -18.63 -3.36
CA PRO A 104 19.43 -17.56 -3.81
C PRO A 104 19.65 -17.51 -5.34
N SER A 105 19.56 -18.65 -6.03
CA SER A 105 19.72 -18.77 -7.48
C SER A 105 18.62 -18.05 -8.27
N CYS A 106 17.48 -17.78 -7.64
CA CYS A 106 16.36 -17.07 -8.25
C CYS A 106 16.57 -15.54 -8.26
N LEU A 107 17.35 -14.99 -7.33
CA LEU A 107 17.60 -13.56 -7.20
C LEU A 107 18.09 -12.90 -8.51
N PRO A 108 19.12 -13.42 -9.22
CA PRO A 108 19.57 -12.80 -10.47
C PRO A 108 18.54 -12.87 -11.61
N ARG A 109 17.46 -13.63 -11.45
CA ARG A 109 16.48 -13.99 -12.49
C ARG A 109 15.20 -13.13 -12.44
N LEU A 110 15.25 -11.95 -11.84
CA LEU A 110 14.13 -11.00 -11.84
C LEU A 110 13.67 -10.68 -13.27
N ARG A 111 12.38 -10.93 -13.55
CA ARG A 111 11.70 -10.80 -14.85
C ARG A 111 12.35 -11.58 -15.99
N GLU A 112 13.08 -12.63 -15.66
CA GLU A 112 13.41 -13.64 -16.64
C GLU A 112 12.18 -14.44 -17.03
N PHE A 113 12.17 -14.97 -18.24
CA PHE A 113 11.24 -16.04 -18.56
C PHE A 113 11.49 -17.24 -17.64
N GLY A 114 10.48 -17.63 -16.87
CA GLY A 114 10.60 -18.67 -15.84
C GLY A 114 11.41 -18.27 -14.60
N GLY A 115 11.66 -16.97 -14.40
CA GLY A 115 12.25 -16.42 -13.17
C GLY A 115 11.23 -15.69 -12.29
N LEU A 116 11.74 -14.90 -11.34
CA LEU A 116 10.91 -14.09 -10.43
C LEU A 116 10.04 -13.11 -11.22
N GLN A 117 8.77 -13.02 -10.85
CA GLN A 117 7.81 -12.19 -11.54
C GLN A 117 8.04 -10.69 -11.28
N SER A 118 7.44 -9.86 -12.15
CA SER A 118 7.44 -8.41 -11.96
C SER A 118 6.53 -7.95 -10.81
N TYR A 119 5.56 -8.78 -10.44
CA TYR A 119 4.56 -8.58 -9.40
C TYR A 119 4.35 -9.89 -8.66
N PRO A 120 4.04 -9.84 -7.35
CA PRO A 120 3.75 -11.04 -6.59
C PRO A 120 2.70 -11.90 -7.28
N SER A 121 3.03 -13.16 -7.55
CA SER A 121 2.18 -14.09 -8.27
C SER A 121 2.19 -15.46 -7.62
N ARG A 122 1.05 -15.84 -7.05
CA ARG A 122 0.88 -17.13 -6.35
C ARG A 122 1.18 -18.36 -7.20
N SER A 123 1.03 -18.25 -8.51
CA SER A 123 1.15 -19.40 -9.43
C SER A 123 2.45 -19.42 -10.20
N LYS A 124 3.22 -18.32 -10.19
CA LYS A 124 4.41 -18.16 -11.04
C LYS A 124 5.67 -17.86 -10.25
N ASP A 125 5.55 -17.25 -9.08
CA ASP A 125 6.71 -17.03 -8.21
C ASP A 125 7.06 -18.32 -7.47
N PRO A 126 8.37 -18.60 -7.29
CA PRO A 126 8.84 -19.75 -6.52
C PRO A 126 8.76 -19.51 -5.01
N ASP A 127 8.72 -18.25 -4.55
CA ASP A 127 8.58 -17.89 -3.14
C ASP A 127 7.11 -17.74 -2.71
N PRO A 128 6.84 -17.84 -1.39
CA PRO A 128 5.48 -17.69 -0.87
C PRO A 128 4.87 -16.32 -1.17
N VAL A 129 3.69 -16.36 -1.78
CA VAL A 129 2.85 -15.20 -2.06
C VAL A 129 1.42 -15.53 -1.65
N ASP A 130 0.78 -14.67 -0.86
CA ASP A 130 -0.60 -14.89 -0.39
C ASP A 130 -1.66 -14.48 -1.42
N TYR A 131 -1.40 -13.37 -2.11
CA TYR A 131 -2.28 -12.75 -3.10
C TYR A 131 -1.50 -12.37 -4.34
N SER A 132 -2.01 -12.78 -5.50
CA SER A 132 -1.48 -12.30 -6.77
C SER A 132 -1.87 -10.84 -6.94
N THR A 133 -0.89 -9.97 -7.14
CA THR A 133 -1.12 -8.54 -7.37
C THR A 133 -0.52 -8.11 -8.72
N GLY A 134 -0.83 -6.90 -9.17
CA GLY A 134 -0.33 -6.33 -10.43
C GLY A 134 -1.35 -5.41 -11.06
N SER A 135 -2.63 -5.80 -11.00
CA SER A 135 -3.76 -4.93 -11.32
C SER A 135 -4.07 -4.05 -10.10
N VAL A 136 -3.99 -2.73 -10.29
CA VAL A 136 -4.38 -1.71 -9.32
C VAL A 136 -5.80 -1.94 -8.81
N GLY A 137 -6.02 -1.80 -7.50
CA GLY A 137 -7.34 -1.89 -6.87
C GLY A 137 -7.83 -3.32 -6.58
N ILE A 138 -7.49 -4.30 -7.43
CA ILE A 138 -7.85 -5.71 -7.19
C ILE A 138 -7.02 -6.30 -6.06
N GLY A 139 -5.69 -6.12 -6.13
CA GLY A 139 -4.79 -6.58 -5.06
C GLY A 139 -5.13 -5.94 -3.71
N ALA A 140 -5.47 -4.65 -3.72
CA ALA A 140 -5.87 -3.90 -2.53
C ALA A 140 -7.11 -4.48 -1.83
N THR A 141 -8.10 -4.95 -2.59
CA THR A 141 -9.37 -5.46 -2.05
C THR A 141 -9.36 -6.96 -1.77
N ALA A 142 -8.41 -7.72 -2.33
CA ALA A 142 -8.31 -9.17 -2.14
C ALA A 142 -8.33 -9.65 -0.67
N PRO A 143 -7.67 -8.96 0.29
CA PRO A 143 -7.74 -9.34 1.71
C PRO A 143 -9.16 -9.28 2.31
N ILE A 144 -10.03 -8.39 1.83
CA ILE A 144 -11.44 -8.34 2.25
C ILE A 144 -12.14 -9.65 1.89
N TRP A 145 -11.99 -10.08 0.63
CA TRP A 145 -12.60 -11.30 0.13
C TRP A 145 -12.01 -12.54 0.82
N GLY A 146 -10.71 -12.52 1.14
CA GLY A 146 -10.06 -13.53 1.96
C GLY A 146 -10.67 -13.65 3.36
N ALA A 147 -10.90 -12.51 4.04
CA ALA A 147 -11.54 -12.48 5.35
C ALA A 147 -12.98 -13.02 5.29
N LEU A 148 -13.78 -12.55 4.33
CA LEU A 148 -15.17 -12.99 4.15
C LEU A 148 -15.25 -14.49 3.83
N SER A 149 -14.42 -14.98 2.91
CA SER A 149 -14.37 -16.40 2.53
C SER A 149 -14.01 -17.26 3.72
N ARG A 150 -13.04 -16.84 4.54
CA ARG A 150 -12.65 -17.58 5.74
C ARG A 150 -13.75 -17.57 6.80
N ARG A 151 -14.42 -16.44 7.04
CA ARG A 151 -15.57 -16.38 7.96
C ARG A 151 -16.70 -17.30 7.50
N TYR A 152 -17.00 -17.29 6.20
CA TYR A 152 -18.00 -18.18 5.62
C TYR A 152 -17.63 -19.66 5.81
N ALA A 153 -16.38 -20.04 5.50
CA ALA A 153 -15.90 -21.40 5.70
C ALA A 153 -15.93 -21.81 7.19
N ASN A 154 -15.54 -20.92 8.10
CA ASN A 154 -15.63 -21.15 9.55
C ASN A 154 -17.07 -21.42 10.01
N ALA A 155 -18.05 -20.75 9.42
CA ALA A 155 -19.46 -20.91 9.76
C ALA A 155 -20.12 -22.16 9.13
N THR A 156 -19.59 -22.65 8.01
CA THR A 156 -20.26 -23.68 7.19
C THR A 156 -19.55 -25.04 7.19
N VAL A 157 -18.22 -25.04 7.26
CA VAL A 157 -17.38 -26.24 7.15
C VAL A 157 -16.66 -26.57 8.47
N GLY A 158 -16.52 -25.59 9.37
CA GLY A 158 -15.80 -25.74 10.64
C GLY A 158 -14.53 -24.89 10.66
N ASP A 159 -13.72 -25.01 11.72
CA ASP A 159 -12.56 -24.14 11.93
C ASP A 159 -11.46 -24.35 10.87
N VAL A 160 -11.45 -23.48 9.86
CA VAL A 160 -10.39 -23.38 8.83
C VAL A 160 -9.27 -22.42 9.22
N GLY A 161 -9.32 -21.89 10.45
CA GLY A 161 -8.28 -21.06 11.04
C GLY A 161 -8.66 -19.60 11.25
N ALA A 162 -7.70 -18.88 11.84
CA ALA A 162 -7.77 -17.46 12.16
C ALA A 162 -6.62 -16.69 11.50
N GLY A 163 -6.51 -15.38 11.73
CA GLY A 163 -5.42 -14.56 11.20
C GLY A 163 -5.88 -13.19 10.70
N ARG A 164 -4.99 -12.25 10.55
CA ARG A 164 -5.26 -10.93 9.97
C ARG A 164 -5.02 -10.94 8.47
N GLN A 165 -5.71 -10.03 7.80
CA GLN A 165 -5.72 -9.87 6.36
C GLN A 165 -5.20 -8.46 6.06
N PHE A 166 -3.93 -8.35 5.66
CA PHE A 166 -3.27 -7.07 5.45
C PHE A 166 -3.34 -6.67 3.98
N SER A 167 -3.75 -5.42 3.75
CA SER A 167 -3.66 -4.76 2.46
C SER A 167 -2.63 -3.65 2.55
N LEU A 168 -1.45 -3.88 2.00
CA LEU A 168 -0.47 -2.82 1.80
C LEU A 168 -0.86 -2.15 0.48
N VAL A 169 -1.10 -0.83 0.49
CA VAL A 169 -1.58 -0.06 -0.67
C VAL A 169 -0.80 1.24 -0.82
N GLY A 170 -0.66 1.72 -2.06
CA GLY A 170 -0.08 3.03 -2.33
C GLY A 170 -1.16 4.09 -2.36
N ASP A 171 -0.82 5.34 -2.05
CA ASP A 171 -1.78 6.45 -2.10
C ASP A 171 -2.51 6.61 -3.44
N ALA A 172 -1.82 6.50 -4.58
CA ALA A 172 -2.52 6.59 -5.88
C ALA A 172 -3.24 5.30 -6.28
N GLU A 173 -2.99 4.17 -5.62
CA GLU A 173 -3.86 3.00 -5.81
C GLU A 173 -5.27 3.26 -5.23
N LEU A 174 -5.38 4.22 -4.30
CA LEU A 174 -6.68 4.69 -3.79
C LEU A 174 -7.44 5.59 -4.78
N ASP A 175 -6.88 5.92 -5.95
CA ASP A 175 -7.67 6.56 -7.01
C ASP A 175 -8.59 5.55 -7.74
N GLU A 176 -8.38 4.24 -7.54
CA GLU A 176 -9.21 3.19 -8.13
C GLU A 176 -10.59 3.10 -7.47
N GLY A 177 -11.65 3.15 -8.29
CA GLY A 177 -13.03 3.07 -7.82
C GLY A 177 -13.33 1.77 -7.06
N ALA A 178 -12.74 0.65 -7.51
CA ALA A 178 -12.92 -0.65 -6.87
C ALA A 178 -12.51 -0.68 -5.39
N VAL A 179 -11.52 0.13 -5.00
CA VAL A 179 -11.12 0.25 -3.59
C VAL A 179 -12.24 0.86 -2.78
N TRP A 180 -12.85 1.96 -3.26
CA TRP A 180 -13.91 2.65 -2.54
C TRP A 180 -15.22 1.90 -2.55
N GLU A 181 -15.56 1.21 -3.65
CA GLU A 181 -16.71 0.31 -3.71
C GLU A 181 -16.64 -0.76 -2.61
N ALA A 182 -15.46 -1.35 -2.39
CA ALA A 182 -15.25 -2.34 -1.34
C ALA A 182 -15.18 -1.72 0.07
N VAL A 183 -14.49 -0.59 0.24
CA VAL A 183 -14.31 0.05 1.56
C VAL A 183 -15.62 0.59 2.12
N LEU A 184 -16.51 1.10 1.25
CA LEU A 184 -17.81 1.67 1.62
C LEU A 184 -18.87 0.61 1.97
N ASP A 185 -18.65 -0.65 1.63
CA ASP A 185 -19.57 -1.73 1.99
C ASP A 185 -19.66 -1.86 3.53
N PRO A 186 -20.85 -1.74 4.13
CA PRO A 186 -21.03 -1.80 5.59
C PRO A 186 -20.54 -3.11 6.22
N ALA A 187 -20.65 -4.24 5.51
CA ALA A 187 -20.19 -5.54 6.02
C ALA A 187 -18.67 -5.58 6.18
N VAL A 188 -17.94 -4.81 5.37
CA VAL A 188 -16.49 -4.73 5.48
C VAL A 188 -16.09 -3.96 6.74
N GLY A 189 -16.91 -3.04 7.24
CA GLY A 189 -16.71 -2.37 8.54
C GLY A 189 -16.68 -3.33 9.73
N GLU A 190 -17.37 -4.46 9.62
CA GLU A 190 -17.43 -5.52 10.64
C GLU A 190 -16.25 -6.51 10.59
N LEU A 191 -15.33 -6.33 9.62
CA LEU A 191 -14.14 -7.17 9.45
C LEU A 191 -12.94 -6.62 10.26
N GLY A 192 -12.98 -6.81 11.58
CA GLY A 192 -11.89 -6.39 12.49
C GLY A 192 -10.54 -7.07 12.26
N GLU A 193 -10.48 -8.12 11.42
CA GLU A 193 -9.25 -8.78 11.01
C GLU A 193 -8.57 -8.16 9.77
N VAL A 194 -9.25 -7.26 9.04
CA VAL A 194 -8.70 -6.63 7.83
C VAL A 194 -7.95 -5.36 8.22
N VAL A 195 -6.69 -5.25 7.80
CA VAL A 195 -5.81 -4.12 8.09
C VAL A 195 -5.40 -3.45 6.79
N TRP A 196 -5.56 -2.14 6.70
CA TRP A 196 -5.11 -1.36 5.56
C TRP A 196 -3.89 -0.53 5.95
N VAL A 197 -2.82 -0.66 5.17
CA VAL A 197 -1.60 0.13 5.36
C VAL A 197 -1.36 0.93 4.09
N VAL A 198 -1.53 2.24 4.19
CA VAL A 198 -1.42 3.16 3.07
C VAL A 198 -0.05 3.85 3.11
N ASP A 199 0.78 3.50 2.13
CA ASP A 199 2.03 4.18 1.81
C ASP A 199 1.71 5.49 1.10
N LEU A 200 1.64 6.57 1.87
CA LEU A 200 1.36 7.91 1.40
C LEU A 200 2.68 8.61 1.07
N ASN A 201 3.40 8.11 0.07
CA ASN A 201 4.66 8.70 -0.38
C ASN A 201 4.50 10.00 -1.21
N ARG A 202 3.26 10.43 -1.45
CA ARG A 202 2.86 11.64 -2.16
C ARG A 202 3.26 11.70 -3.62
N GLN A 203 3.74 10.62 -4.21
CA GLN A 203 4.33 10.66 -5.53
C GLN A 203 3.74 9.63 -6.45
N SER A 204 2.90 10.09 -7.37
CA SER A 204 2.47 9.37 -8.56
C SER A 204 3.50 9.38 -9.69
N LEU A 205 3.31 8.54 -10.72
CA LEU A 205 4.18 8.39 -11.88
C LEU A 205 4.44 9.75 -12.51
N ASP A 206 3.34 10.44 -12.79
CA ASP A 206 3.31 11.71 -13.53
C ASP A 206 2.76 12.85 -12.67
N ARG A 207 2.50 12.62 -11.37
CA ARG A 207 1.81 13.59 -10.52
C ARG A 207 2.31 13.55 -9.08
N VAL A 208 2.46 14.71 -8.46
CA VAL A 208 2.60 14.79 -7.00
C VAL A 208 1.21 14.86 -6.38
N VAL A 209 0.93 13.99 -5.42
CA VAL A 209 -0.32 14.01 -4.67
C VAL A 209 -0.31 15.23 -3.73
N PRO A 210 -1.29 16.14 -3.83
CA PRO A 210 -1.31 17.37 -3.03
C PRO A 210 -1.51 17.08 -1.54
N ASP A 211 -1.01 17.97 -0.67
CA ASP A 211 -1.07 17.82 0.80
C ASP A 211 -2.49 17.56 1.35
N ILE A 212 -3.51 18.12 0.69
CA ILE A 212 -4.92 17.97 1.06
C ILE A 212 -5.38 16.50 0.97
N ALA A 213 -4.70 15.67 0.18
CA ALA A 213 -5.08 14.28 0.01
C ALA A 213 -4.99 13.48 1.31
N ALA A 214 -4.03 13.76 2.19
CA ALA A 214 -3.85 13.01 3.45
C ALA A 214 -5.07 13.15 4.36
N GLU A 215 -5.49 14.40 4.62
CA GLU A 215 -6.66 14.72 5.45
C GLU A 215 -7.95 14.22 4.78
N ARG A 216 -8.05 14.34 3.46
CA ARG A 216 -9.18 13.81 2.69
C ARG A 216 -9.29 12.30 2.81
N LEU A 217 -8.20 11.56 2.62
CA LEU A 217 -8.17 10.10 2.72
C LEU A 217 -8.52 9.66 4.14
N GLN A 218 -7.96 10.31 5.17
CA GLN A 218 -8.34 10.06 6.56
C GLN A 218 -9.85 10.26 6.78
N GLY A 219 -10.42 11.36 6.26
CA GLY A 219 -11.85 11.63 6.35
C GLY A 219 -12.70 10.58 5.64
N MET A 220 -12.30 10.15 4.45
CA MET A 220 -13.00 9.12 3.67
C MET A 220 -13.01 7.77 4.39
N PHE A 221 -11.85 7.31 4.89
CA PHE A 221 -11.78 6.06 5.66
C PHE A 221 -12.57 6.15 6.98
N SER A 222 -12.48 7.29 7.68
CA SER A 222 -13.24 7.50 8.91
C SER A 222 -14.76 7.52 8.64
N ALA A 223 -15.19 8.14 7.55
CA ALA A 223 -16.60 8.15 7.12
C ALA A 223 -17.10 6.75 6.74
N ALA A 224 -16.23 5.89 6.22
CA ALA A 224 -16.50 4.47 5.98
C ALA A 224 -16.44 3.60 7.25
N GLY A 225 -16.43 4.22 8.44
CA GLY A 225 -16.46 3.51 9.73
C GLY A 225 -15.12 2.86 10.11
N ARG A 226 -14.01 3.22 9.47
CA ARG A 226 -12.68 2.68 9.82
C ARG A 226 -12.04 3.47 10.95
N GLN A 227 -11.30 2.76 11.79
CA GLN A 227 -10.32 3.39 12.66
C GLN A 227 -9.13 3.84 11.79
N VAL A 228 -8.71 5.10 11.92
CA VAL A 228 -7.56 5.63 11.18
C VAL A 228 -6.48 6.08 12.16
N ILE A 229 -5.25 5.58 11.96
CA ILE A 229 -4.05 5.99 12.68
C ILE A 229 -3.08 6.63 11.68
N THR A 230 -2.76 7.89 11.89
CA THR A 230 -1.83 8.62 11.02
C THR A 230 -0.44 8.60 11.62
N LEU A 231 0.52 8.01 10.91
CA LEU A 231 1.91 7.90 11.31
C LEU A 231 2.74 8.91 10.52
N LYS A 232 2.65 10.18 10.94
CA LYS A 232 3.17 11.29 10.13
C LYS A 232 4.70 11.40 10.14
N TYR A 233 5.30 11.20 11.30
CA TYR A 233 6.71 11.44 11.52
C TYR A 233 7.34 10.23 12.19
N GLY A 234 8.47 9.79 11.65
CA GLY A 234 9.32 8.82 12.35
C GLY A 234 10.11 9.50 13.45
N ARG A 235 10.60 8.70 14.42
CA ARG A 235 11.36 9.20 15.58
C ARG A 235 12.48 10.18 15.23
N ARG A 236 13.20 9.96 14.11
CA ARG A 236 14.26 10.88 13.64
C ARG A 236 13.74 12.28 13.27
N LEU A 237 12.59 12.35 12.60
CA LEU A 237 11.96 13.62 12.23
C LEU A 237 11.38 14.30 13.47
N GLU A 238 10.76 13.53 14.37
CA GLU A 238 10.27 14.05 15.65
C GLU A 238 11.40 14.62 16.51
N GLU A 239 12.53 13.90 16.63
CA GLU A 239 13.73 14.36 17.31
C GLU A 239 14.30 15.62 16.67
N LEU A 240 14.40 15.65 15.33
CA LEU A 240 14.88 16.84 14.61
C LEU A 240 13.98 18.04 14.86
N PHE A 241 12.66 17.86 14.76
CA PHE A 241 11.67 18.90 15.05
C PHE A 241 11.71 19.36 16.50
N THR A 242 12.00 18.46 17.43
CA THR A 242 12.23 18.82 18.83
C THR A 242 13.49 19.68 18.95
N ARG A 243 14.61 19.26 18.35
CA ARG A 243 15.91 19.99 18.41
C ARG A 243 15.84 21.38 17.81
N ILE A 244 15.11 21.56 16.71
CA ILE A 244 14.99 22.87 16.04
C ILE A 244 13.83 23.73 16.58
N GLY A 245 13.18 23.33 17.68
CA GLY A 245 12.10 24.09 18.32
C GLY A 245 10.78 24.12 17.54
N TRP A 246 10.62 23.25 16.55
CA TRP A 246 9.47 23.22 15.64
C TRP A 246 8.17 22.78 16.33
N LEU A 247 8.25 21.92 17.35
CA LEU A 247 7.09 21.42 18.10
C LEU A 247 6.43 22.46 19.01
N GLY A 248 7.08 23.61 19.25
CA GLY A 248 6.64 24.63 20.21
C GLY A 248 5.97 25.89 19.63
N SER A 249 5.94 26.08 18.31
CA SER A 249 5.35 27.29 17.71
C SER A 249 4.20 26.95 16.76
N GLY A 250 3.11 27.72 16.81
CA GLY A 250 1.87 27.55 16.03
C GLY A 250 2.01 27.62 14.49
N SER A 251 3.21 27.44 13.95
CA SER A 251 3.56 27.46 12.53
C SER A 251 3.40 26.09 11.84
N ARG A 252 2.39 25.29 12.23
CA ARG A 252 2.08 23.96 11.63
C ARG A 252 1.80 23.98 10.11
N ARG A 253 1.70 25.15 9.45
CA ARG A 253 1.17 25.27 8.08
C ARG A 253 2.13 25.75 7.00
N ARG A 254 3.36 26.21 7.29
CA ARG A 254 4.07 27.08 6.32
C ARG A 254 5.32 26.53 5.60
N TRP A 255 5.91 25.41 6.02
CA TRP A 255 7.20 24.96 5.46
C TRP A 255 7.24 23.48 5.01
N CYS A 256 6.20 23.00 4.34
CA CYS A 256 6.18 21.61 3.83
C CYS A 256 6.91 21.41 2.48
N VAL A 257 7.69 22.38 2.00
CA VAL A 257 8.48 22.26 0.76
C VAL A 257 9.79 23.05 0.91
N PRO A 258 11.00 22.44 0.80
CA PRO A 258 12.18 23.24 0.46
C PRO A 258 11.94 23.82 -0.94
N PRO A 259 12.08 25.15 -1.16
CA PRO A 259 11.85 25.72 -2.47
C PRO A 259 12.74 25.01 -3.49
N VAL A 260 12.11 24.40 -4.50
CA VAL A 260 12.83 23.96 -5.71
C VAL A 260 13.46 25.23 -6.29
N PRO A 261 14.78 25.28 -6.52
CA PRO A 261 15.41 26.47 -7.07
C PRO A 261 14.77 26.78 -8.42
N THR A 262 14.15 27.96 -8.54
CA THR A 262 13.48 28.47 -9.74
C THR A 262 14.46 28.85 -10.87
N SER A 263 15.70 28.39 -10.83
CA SER A 263 16.70 28.62 -11.88
C SER A 263 16.69 27.51 -12.94
N CYS A 264 15.52 27.23 -13.53
CA CYS A 264 15.39 26.46 -14.76
C CYS A 264 14.17 26.92 -15.56
N THR A 265 13.92 28.23 -15.63
CA THR A 265 13.03 28.81 -16.66
C THR A 265 13.83 29.00 -17.95
N GLY A 266 14.06 27.90 -18.66
CA GLY A 266 14.39 27.93 -20.09
C GLY A 266 13.15 28.38 -20.86
N ARG A 267 13.23 29.60 -21.39
CA ARG A 267 12.17 30.32 -22.10
C ARG A 267 11.79 29.60 -23.40
N CYS A 268 10.70 28.82 -23.42
CA CYS A 268 10.05 28.40 -24.65
C CYS A 268 9.16 29.54 -25.16
N VAL A 269 9.54 30.14 -26.29
CA VAL A 269 8.76 31.15 -27.01
C VAL A 269 7.66 30.43 -27.81
N PRO A 270 6.36 30.71 -27.60
CA PRO A 270 5.30 30.18 -28.47
C PRO A 270 5.14 31.05 -29.72
N GLY A 271 5.31 30.44 -30.88
CA GLY A 271 5.03 31.05 -32.17
C GLY A 271 3.52 31.25 -32.40
N ARG A 272 3.21 32.33 -33.12
CA ARG A 272 1.88 32.74 -33.59
C ARG A 272 1.16 31.63 -34.36
N THR A 273 -0.14 31.48 -34.12
CA THR A 273 -1.17 31.39 -35.17
C THR A 273 -2.52 31.85 -34.64
N THR A 274 -3.26 32.52 -35.51
CA THR A 274 -4.43 33.36 -35.31
C THR A 274 -5.77 32.62 -35.36
N SER A 275 -6.80 33.35 -34.89
CA SER A 275 -8.25 33.27 -35.17
C SER A 275 -9.11 32.15 -34.55
N GLY A 276 -10.07 32.58 -33.71
CA GLY A 276 -11.23 31.81 -33.20
C GLY A 276 -12.36 31.66 -34.25
N PRO A 277 -13.65 31.48 -33.87
CA PRO A 277 -14.33 32.02 -32.67
C PRO A 277 -15.16 31.01 -31.83
N SER A 278 -15.54 31.45 -30.62
CA SER A 278 -16.57 30.88 -29.70
C SER A 278 -18.00 31.37 -30.10
N PRO A 279 -19.08 31.17 -29.31
CA PRO A 279 -19.52 30.07 -28.42
C PRO A 279 -20.98 29.60 -28.72
N GLY A 280 -21.40 28.45 -28.18
CA GLY A 280 -22.79 27.97 -28.28
C GLY A 280 -23.33 27.44 -26.95
N CYS A 281 -24.21 28.21 -26.33
CA CYS A 281 -25.02 27.90 -25.15
C CYS A 281 -26.19 26.99 -25.54
N TRP A 282 -26.45 25.88 -24.84
CA TRP A 282 -27.79 25.27 -24.76
C TRP A 282 -28.03 24.52 -23.43
N THR A 283 -29.29 24.62 -23.03
CA THR A 283 -29.92 24.36 -21.74
C THR A 283 -30.35 22.92 -21.49
N ARG A 284 -30.63 22.67 -20.21
CA ARG A 284 -31.25 21.53 -19.50
C ARG A 284 -32.56 20.97 -20.11
N SER A 285 -32.66 19.64 -20.20
CA SER A 285 -33.86 18.77 -20.03
C SER A 285 -33.40 17.32 -20.37
N SER A 286 -33.95 16.19 -19.94
CA SER A 286 -35.01 15.74 -19.03
C SER A 286 -34.82 14.23 -18.87
N ARG A 287 -35.13 13.66 -17.70
CA ARG A 287 -35.21 12.20 -17.45
C ARG A 287 -36.26 11.53 -18.35
N PRO A 288 -36.17 10.19 -18.50
CA PRO A 288 -37.27 9.37 -17.97
C PRO A 288 -36.81 8.20 -17.09
N SER A 289 -37.78 7.71 -16.34
CA SER A 289 -37.77 6.76 -15.22
C SER A 289 -38.21 5.35 -15.61
N ALA A 290 -37.77 4.34 -14.81
CA ALA A 290 -38.48 3.12 -14.34
C ALA A 290 -37.59 1.84 -14.39
N PRO A 291 -37.90 0.74 -13.67
CA PRO A 291 -38.67 0.59 -12.42
C PRO A 291 -37.94 -0.20 -11.30
N HIS A 292 -38.52 -0.12 -10.10
CA HIS A 292 -38.19 -0.89 -8.91
C HIS A 292 -38.52 -2.39 -9.04
N LEU A 293 -37.63 -3.26 -8.53
CA LEU A 293 -37.98 -4.58 -7.97
C LEU A 293 -36.84 -5.02 -7.03
N TRP A 294 -37.11 -6.00 -6.16
CA TRP A 294 -36.29 -6.57 -5.08
C TRP A 294 -36.63 -6.07 -3.66
N SER A 295 -37.71 -6.68 -3.18
CA SER A 295 -38.08 -6.91 -1.79
C SER A 295 -36.99 -7.68 -1.02
N ARG A 296 -36.78 -7.28 0.23
CA ARG A 296 -35.99 -7.97 1.25
C ARG A 296 -36.65 -9.27 1.70
N PRO A 297 -35.86 -10.26 2.12
CA PRO A 297 -36.15 -11.00 3.34
C PRO A 297 -35.06 -10.75 4.39
N SER A 298 -35.51 -10.29 5.56
CA SER A 298 -34.76 -10.21 6.80
C SER A 298 -34.52 -11.61 7.38
N THR A 299 -33.28 -11.96 7.67
CA THR A 299 -32.95 -12.90 8.74
C THR A 299 -31.55 -12.57 9.25
N ALA A 300 -31.51 -11.80 10.32
CA ALA A 300 -30.27 -11.42 10.99
C ALA A 300 -29.71 -12.63 11.73
N ILE A 301 -28.59 -13.19 11.25
CA ILE A 301 -27.77 -14.12 12.02
C ILE A 301 -27.00 -13.28 13.05
N ARG A 302 -27.56 -13.16 14.26
CA ARG A 302 -26.87 -12.61 15.43
C ARG A 302 -26.24 -13.76 16.22
N THR A 303 -25.00 -14.13 15.88
CA THR A 303 -24.12 -14.87 16.79
C THR A 303 -23.14 -13.90 17.45
N PRO A 304 -22.86 -14.01 18.77
CA PRO A 304 -21.92 -13.14 19.44
C PRO A 304 -20.48 -13.58 19.09
N TRP A 305 -19.81 -12.82 18.24
CA TRP A 305 -18.41 -13.02 17.88
C TRP A 305 -17.48 -12.32 18.90
N PRO A 306 -16.25 -12.82 19.13
CA PRO A 306 -15.27 -12.09 19.91
C PRO A 306 -15.00 -10.73 19.27
N SER A 307 -15.31 -9.66 20.02
CA SER A 307 -15.19 -8.28 19.58
C SER A 307 -13.73 -7.87 19.43
N TRP A 308 -13.22 -7.93 18.20
CA TRP A 308 -12.03 -7.17 17.81
C TRP A 308 -12.49 -5.73 17.52
N PRO A 309 -11.84 -4.69 18.06
CA PRO A 309 -12.20 -3.31 17.73
C PRO A 309 -12.09 -3.09 16.21
N PRO A 310 -12.95 -2.25 15.59
CA PRO A 310 -12.86 -1.92 14.18
C PRO A 310 -11.45 -1.37 13.89
N LEU A 311 -10.71 -2.06 13.02
CA LEU A 311 -9.25 -2.00 13.01
C LEU A 311 -8.68 -1.03 11.97
N THR A 312 -7.42 -0.67 12.24
CA THR A 312 -6.67 0.52 11.83
C THR A 312 -6.29 0.61 10.34
N VAL A 313 -6.50 1.80 9.75
CA VAL A 313 -5.81 2.31 8.56
C VAL A 313 -4.56 3.08 9.00
N CYS A 314 -3.36 2.62 8.64
CA CYS A 314 -2.11 3.34 8.91
C CYS A 314 -1.69 4.18 7.71
N LEU A 315 -1.67 5.51 7.83
CA LEU A 315 -1.19 6.44 6.78
C LEU A 315 0.24 6.90 7.08
N PHE A 316 1.20 6.66 6.18
CA PHE A 316 2.61 7.07 6.32
C PHE A 316 3.01 8.13 5.27
N PRO A 317 3.37 9.38 5.64
CA PRO A 317 4.00 10.32 4.71
C PRO A 317 5.42 9.87 4.35
N PRO A 318 5.99 10.31 3.22
CA PRO A 318 7.34 9.92 2.85
C PRO A 318 8.36 10.53 3.83
N SER A 319 9.36 9.75 4.18
CA SER A 319 10.66 10.27 4.61
C SER A 319 11.44 10.73 3.38
N ALA A 320 11.83 12.01 3.38
CA ALA A 320 12.89 12.54 2.53
C ALA A 320 13.82 13.39 3.40
#